data_AF-A0A1V4QMD7-F1
#
_entry.id   AF-A0A1V4QMD7-F1
#
_cell.length_a   1.000
_cell.length_b   1.000
_cell.length_c   1.000
_cell.angle_alpha   90.00
_cell.angle_beta   90.00
_cell.angle_gamma   90.00
#
_symmetry.space_group_name_H-M   'P 1'
#
loop_
_entity.id
_entity.type
_entity.pdbx_description
1 polymer ?
#
loop_
_entity_poly.entity_id
_entity_poly.type
_entity_poly.pdbx_seq_one_letter_code
_entity_poly.pdbx_strand_id
1 'polypeptide(L)'
;MPLFQLGGIPPKDKVQEKAPIKAETFAKHLNKFFWYKRKVAEGTKGPVEYEFTKRRVTLSKNSRPDREVWLMIRRTLGSKPTWTCYLSLE
;
A
#
# COMPACT_ATOMS: atom_id res chain seq x y z
N MET A 1 -9.05 12.89 -49.45
CA MET A 1 -8.47 11.79 -48.64
C MET A 1 -7.83 12.43 -47.42
N PRO A 2 -8.34 12.25 -46.18
CA PRO A 2 -7.69 12.81 -45.01
C PRO A 2 -6.66 11.82 -44.43
N LEU A 3 -5.47 12.35 -44.19
CA LEU A 3 -4.34 11.71 -43.53
C LEU A 3 -4.65 11.61 -42.02
N PHE A 4 -4.88 10.42 -41.50
CA PHE A 4 -5.06 10.20 -40.06
C PHE A 4 -3.72 10.40 -39.34
N GLN A 5 -3.58 11.48 -38.57
CA GLN A 5 -2.49 11.65 -37.61
C GLN A 5 -2.59 10.55 -36.56
N LEU A 6 -1.55 9.71 -36.46
CA LEU A 6 -1.34 8.83 -35.31
C LEU A 6 -1.25 9.71 -34.07
N GLY A 7 -2.34 9.73 -33.28
CA GLY A 7 -2.33 10.32 -31.95
C GLY A 7 -1.21 9.67 -31.14
N GLY A 8 -0.23 10.47 -30.76
CA GLY A 8 0.85 10.03 -29.89
C GLY A 8 0.27 9.39 -28.64
N ILE A 9 0.88 8.27 -28.23
CA ILE A 9 0.60 7.61 -26.96
C ILE A 9 0.70 8.69 -25.87
N PRO A 10 -0.33 8.91 -25.04
CA PRO A 10 -0.27 9.93 -24.01
C PRO A 10 0.95 9.66 -23.11
N PRO A 11 1.74 10.68 -22.76
CA PRO A 11 2.88 10.51 -21.89
C PRO A 11 2.41 9.88 -20.58
N LYS A 12 3.04 8.75 -20.24
CA LYS A 12 2.80 7.96 -19.03
C LYS A 12 2.92 8.87 -17.80
N ASP A 13 1.76 9.22 -17.25
CA ASP A 13 1.50 9.70 -15.90
C ASP A 13 2.42 10.81 -15.37
N LYS A 14 1.88 12.05 -15.33
CA LYS A 14 2.30 13.03 -14.31
C LYS A 14 2.02 12.41 -12.93
N VAL A 15 3.01 11.72 -12.35
CA VAL A 15 3.03 11.44 -10.91
C VAL A 15 3.08 12.79 -10.23
N GLN A 16 1.92 13.32 -9.82
CA GLN A 16 1.88 14.53 -9.05
C GLN A 16 2.68 14.28 -7.77
N GLU A 17 3.82 14.96 -7.65
CA GLU A 17 4.82 14.72 -6.62
C GLU A 17 4.24 15.17 -5.27
N LYS A 18 3.45 14.28 -4.66
CA LYS A 18 2.95 14.45 -3.30
C LYS A 18 4.10 14.17 -2.36
N ALA A 19 4.25 15.01 -1.34
CA ALA A 19 5.24 14.79 -0.30
C ALA A 19 5.14 13.36 0.25
N PRO A 20 6.27 12.68 0.46
CA PRO A 20 6.27 11.32 0.94
C PRO A 20 5.64 11.25 2.32
N ILE A 21 4.78 10.25 2.53
CA ILE A 21 4.12 9.99 3.82
C ILE A 21 4.69 8.73 4.44
N LYS A 22 4.76 8.71 5.78
CA LYS A 22 5.16 7.51 6.53
C LYS A 22 4.10 6.41 6.35
N ALA A 23 4.55 5.16 6.27
CA ALA A 23 3.67 4.00 6.13
C ALA A 23 2.62 3.90 7.24
N GLU A 24 2.97 4.26 8.49
CA GLU A 24 2.03 4.27 9.62
C GLU A 24 0.92 5.31 9.43
N THR A 25 1.27 6.54 9.03
CA THR A 25 0.30 7.60 8.74
C THR A 25 -0.63 7.19 7.61
N PHE A 26 -0.07 6.60 6.55
CA PHE A 26 -0.84 6.03 5.45
C PHE A 26 -1.85 4.97 5.95
N ALA A 27 -1.40 4.06 6.80
CA ALA A 27 -2.22 2.98 7.34
C ALA A 27 -3.40 3.50 8.19
N LYS A 28 -3.15 4.52 9.01
CA LYS A 28 -4.16 5.15 9.88
C LYS A 28 -5.27 5.87 9.09
N HIS A 29 -4.97 6.40 7.91
CA HIS A 29 -5.94 7.09 7.05
C HIS A 29 -6.67 6.17 6.08
N LEU A 30 -6.31 4.88 6.02
CA LEU A 30 -6.93 3.95 5.09
C LEU A 30 -8.35 3.59 5.53
N ASN A 31 -9.32 3.75 4.61
CA ASN A 31 -10.71 3.35 4.86
C ASN A 31 -10.80 1.86 5.24
N LYS A 32 -11.62 1.55 6.25
CA LYS A 32 -11.88 0.18 6.76
C LYS A 32 -12.26 -0.82 5.66
N PHE A 33 -12.88 -0.37 4.57
CA PHE A 33 -13.24 -1.22 3.43
C PHE A 33 -12.05 -1.92 2.77
N PHE A 34 -10.86 -1.31 2.79
CA PHE A 34 -9.64 -1.90 2.20
C PHE A 34 -8.92 -2.88 3.12
N TRP A 35 -9.50 -3.16 4.29
CA TRP A 35 -8.98 -4.13 5.25
C TRP A 35 -9.77 -5.42 5.13
N TYR A 36 -9.06 -6.54 5.13
CA TYR A 36 -9.67 -7.85 5.23
C TYR A 36 -9.20 -8.55 6.50
N LYS A 37 -10.11 -9.30 7.12
CA LYS A 37 -9.80 -10.08 8.33
C LYS A 37 -9.22 -11.42 7.95
N ARG A 38 -8.20 -11.86 8.69
CA ARG A 38 -7.66 -13.20 8.57
C ARG A 38 -7.40 -13.77 9.97
N LYS A 39 -7.93 -14.97 10.19
CA LYS A 39 -7.61 -15.80 11.35
C LYS A 39 -6.29 -16.52 11.07
N VAL A 40 -5.31 -16.35 11.95
CA VAL A 40 -3.97 -16.92 11.81
C VAL A 40 -3.71 -17.82 13.01
N ALA A 41 -3.38 -19.09 12.76
CA ALA A 41 -2.94 -20.00 13.81
C ALA A 41 -1.49 -19.65 14.18
N GLU A 42 -1.28 -19.01 15.33
CA GLU A 42 0.05 -18.59 15.78
C GLU A 42 0.55 -19.56 16.89
N GLY A 43 0.76 -20.82 16.51
CA GLY A 43 1.28 -21.86 17.40
C GLY A 43 0.47 -22.02 18.70
N THR A 44 1.15 -21.97 19.85
CA THR A 44 0.56 -22.19 21.19
C THR A 44 -0.35 -21.06 21.69
N LYS A 45 -0.40 -19.91 21.01
CA LYS A 45 -1.29 -18.79 21.38
C LYS A 45 -2.73 -19.00 20.93
N GLY A 46 -2.99 -20.07 20.17
CA GLY A 46 -4.27 -20.29 19.52
C GLY A 46 -4.46 -19.36 18.31
N PRO A 47 -5.62 -19.43 17.66
CA PRO A 47 -5.87 -18.62 16.48
C PRO A 47 -6.12 -17.16 16.85
N VAL A 48 -5.29 -16.27 16.30
CA VAL A 48 -5.39 -14.81 16.47
C VAL A 48 -5.98 -14.19 15.20
N GLU A 49 -6.96 -13.31 15.37
CA GLU A 49 -7.53 -12.54 14.27
C GLU A 49 -6.79 -11.21 14.08
N TYR A 50 -6.41 -10.94 12.84
CA TYR A 50 -5.78 -9.70 12.42
C TYR A 50 -6.52 -9.11 11.23
N GLU A 51 -6.39 -7.80 11.05
CA GLU A 51 -6.76 -7.14 9.80
C GLU A 51 -5.52 -6.87 8.96
N PHE A 52 -5.62 -7.16 7.68
CA PHE A 52 -4.57 -6.98 6.71
C PHE A 52 -5.02 -6.08 5.57
N THR A 53 -4.06 -5.41 4.95
CA THR A 53 -4.22 -4.76 3.65
C THR A 53 -2.91 -4.88 2.87
N LYS A 54 -2.99 -4.98 1.55
CA LYS A 54 -1.84 -5.03 0.64
C LYS A 54 -2.03 -3.94 -0.41
N ARG A 55 -1.00 -3.11 -0.62
CA ARG A 55 -1.03 -2.05 -1.64
C ARG A 55 0.30 -1.96 -2.37
N ARG A 56 0.20 -1.59 -3.65
CA ARG A 56 1.35 -1.19 -4.45
C ARG A 56 1.71 0.26 -4.11
N VAL A 57 2.96 0.53 -3.73
CA VAL A 57 3.42 1.87 -3.33
C VAL A 57 4.79 2.16 -3.93
N THR A 58 5.07 3.42 -4.22
CA THR A 58 6.42 3.88 -4.59
C THR A 58 7.16 4.30 -3.33
N LEU A 59 8.36 3.75 -3.11
CA LEU A 59 9.22 4.18 -2.03
C LEU A 59 9.79 5.57 -2.32
N SER A 60 10.03 6.33 -1.26
CA SER A 60 10.74 7.61 -1.34
C SER A 60 12.13 7.44 -0.76
N LYS A 61 13.15 7.72 -1.58
CA LYS A 61 14.56 7.76 -1.18
C LYS A 61 15.11 9.15 -1.48
N ASN A 62 15.69 9.81 -0.49
CA ASN A 62 16.17 11.20 -0.61
C ASN A 62 15.08 12.16 -1.16
N SER A 63 13.84 11.99 -0.68
CA SER A 63 12.66 12.75 -1.13
C SER A 63 12.33 12.61 -2.62
N ARG A 64 12.86 11.59 -3.30
CA ARG A 64 12.55 11.26 -4.69
C ARG A 64 11.86 9.90 -4.79
N PRO A 65 10.93 9.71 -5.75
CA PRO A 65 10.43 8.40 -6.09
C PRO A 65 11.58 7.46 -6.42
N ASP A 66 11.61 6.30 -5.77
CA ASP A 66 12.61 5.24 -5.98
C ASP A 66 11.93 4.10 -6.75
N ARG A 67 11.83 2.90 -6.15
CA ARG A 67 11.14 1.75 -6.75
C ARG A 67 9.73 1.54 -6.21
N GLU A 68 8.94 0.84 -7.00
CA GLU A 68 7.62 0.35 -6.60
C GLU A 68 7.74 -0.97 -5.84
N VAL A 69 7.04 -1.08 -4.72
CA VAL A 69 7.03 -2.25 -3.83
C VAL A 69 5.62 -2.56 -3.36
N TRP A 70 5.43 -3.76 -2.84
CA TRP A 70 4.23 -4.08 -2.09
C TRP A 70 4.40 -3.71 -0.63
N LEU A 71 3.51 -2.86 -0.14
CA LEU A 71 3.32 -2.58 1.27
C LEU A 71 2.19 -3.45 1.79
N MET A 72 2.50 -4.34 2.72
CA MET A 72 1.52 -5.13 3.45
C MET A 72 1.46 -4.64 4.88
N ILE A 73 0.26 -4.33 5.36
CA ILE A 73 0.07 -3.80 6.71
C ILE A 73 -0.82 -4.77 7.46
N ARG A 74 -0.38 -5.15 8.66
CA ARG A 74 -1.14 -5.93 9.64
C ARG A 74 -1.51 -5.03 10.80
N ARG A 75 -2.74 -5.14 11.31
CA ARG A 75 -3.11 -4.56 12.60
C ARG A 75 -3.87 -5.55 13.49
N THR A 76 -3.69 -5.41 14.80
CA THR A 76 -4.50 -6.13 15.78
C THR A 76 -5.92 -5.57 15.83
N LEU A 77 -6.89 -6.43 16.13
CA LEU A 77 -8.26 -6.03 16.44
C LEU A 77 -8.35 -5.55 17.89
N GLY A 78 -9.12 -4.48 18.13
CA GLY A 78 -9.39 -3.95 19.47
C GLY A 78 -9.26 -2.43 19.58
N SER A 79 -9.49 -1.90 20.78
CA SER A 79 -9.53 -0.45 21.03
C SER A 79 -8.16 0.23 20.88
N LYS A 80 -7.07 -0.54 20.92
CA LYS A 80 -5.69 -0.06 20.73
C LYS A 80 -4.99 -0.92 19.67
N PRO A 81 -5.18 -0.62 18.37
CA PRO A 81 -4.58 -1.40 17.31
C PRO A 81 -3.07 -1.17 17.23
N THR A 82 -2.30 -2.25 17.22
CA THR A 82 -0.86 -2.25 16.96
C THR A 82 -0.64 -2.51 15.48
N TRP A 83 0.18 -1.69 14.84
CA TRP A 83 0.42 -1.74 13.39
C TRP A 83 1.78 -2.37 13.10
N THR A 84 1.84 -3.25 12.12
CA THR A 84 3.08 -3.82 11.59
C THR A 84 3.10 -3.69 10.08
N CYS A 85 4.16 -3.11 9.53
CA CYS A 85 4.33 -2.91 8.09
C CYS A 85 5.41 -3.84 7.56
N TYR A 86 5.16 -4.46 6.42
CA TYR A 86 6.08 -5.33 5.69
C TYR A 86 6.21 -4.81 4.27
N LEU A 87 7.43 -4.81 3.74
CA LEU A 87 7.71 -4.47 2.36
C LEU A 87 8.13 -5.73 1.60
N SER A 88 7.53 -5.97 0.45
CA SER A 88 7.93 -7.03 -0.48
C SER A 88 8.23 -6.46 -1.86
N LEU A 89 9.22 -7.04 -2.54
CA LEU A 89 9.61 -6.69 -3.91
C LEU A 89 8.78 -7.44 -4.98
N GLU A 90 7.95 -8.39 -4.56
CA GLU A 90 7.29 -9.43 -5.40
C GLU A 90 5.78 -9.19 -5.61
#